data_AF-A0A4Y3VWK8-F1
#
_entry.id   AF-A0A4Y3VWK8-F1
#
_cell.length_a   1.000
_cell.length_b   1.000
_cell.length_c   1.000
_cell.angle_alpha   90.00
_cell.angle_beta   90.00
_cell.angle_gamma   90.00
#
_symmetry.space_group_name_H-M   'P 1'
#
loop_
_entity.id
_entity.type
_entity.pdbx_description
1 polymer ?
#
loop_
_entity_poly.entity_id
_entity_poly.type
_entity_poly.pdbx_seq_one_letter_code
_entity_poly.pdbx_strand_id
1 'polypeptide(L)'
;MTRWDDVFIAAAGPECLRSPAAGDDIDLVVHAWCGGRSRESRVAERTRLRAGCARTTALQVLSPADGGLAALHVAARYLSASDGLRAALVTAEHAVAPAGAASSRAVSERGATGAVVARGTGAARVLSTVFLGGLPEGAVFRADLPWHEPSSGRPRSGRFSLARWRRTPPPSARQGAVRLEGPEREAVALALGEAGATLSDAVRIVRASDQLAALSSLLKREHPHEASLVVLAGAGRGPDFGCAVLEPV
;
A
#
# COMPACT_ATOMS: atom_id res chain seq x y z
N MET A 1 13.98 -14.69 11.73
CA MET A 1 14.36 -13.60 10.81
C MET A 1 13.59 -13.78 9.52
N THR A 2 12.83 -12.78 9.09
CA THR A 2 12.19 -12.80 7.77
C THR A 2 13.26 -12.55 6.72
N ARG A 3 13.37 -13.41 5.72
CA ARG A 3 14.37 -13.29 4.67
C ARG A 3 13.79 -12.46 3.53
N TRP A 4 14.28 -11.23 3.40
CA TRP A 4 13.87 -10.29 2.36
C TRP A 4 14.76 -10.34 1.12
N ASP A 5 15.90 -11.03 1.23
CA ASP A 5 17.00 -11.06 0.25
C ASP A 5 16.56 -11.40 -1.18
N ASP A 6 15.39 -11.99 -1.33
CA ASP A 6 14.87 -12.58 -2.54
C ASP A 6 13.51 -12.01 -2.98
N VAL A 7 13.02 -10.90 -2.41
CA VAL A 7 11.72 -10.31 -2.80
C VAL A 7 11.93 -9.03 -3.61
N PHE A 8 11.27 -8.93 -4.76
CA PHE A 8 11.45 -7.84 -5.72
C PHE A 8 10.11 -7.30 -6.23
N ILE A 9 10.09 -6.04 -6.62
CA ILE A 9 9.07 -5.46 -7.50
C ILE A 9 9.47 -5.78 -8.94
N ALA A 10 8.79 -6.76 -9.54
CA ALA A 10 9.05 -7.14 -10.93
C ALA A 10 8.47 -6.12 -11.93
N ALA A 11 7.28 -5.60 -11.63
CA ALA A 11 6.63 -4.59 -12.45
C ALA A 11 5.69 -3.73 -11.61
N ALA A 12 5.46 -2.48 -12.02
CA ALA A 12 4.44 -1.62 -11.44
C ALA A 12 3.80 -0.74 -12.51
N GLY A 13 2.48 -0.62 -12.45
CA GLY A 13 1.67 0.20 -13.35
C GLY A 13 0.33 -0.45 -13.69
N PRO A 14 -0.58 0.28 -14.37
CA PRO A 14 -1.87 -0.26 -14.83
C PRO A 14 -1.72 -1.45 -15.80
N GLU A 15 -0.61 -1.54 -16.51
CA GLU A 15 -0.26 -2.64 -17.42
C GLU A 15 -0.19 -4.01 -16.72
N CYS A 16 0.17 -4.03 -15.43
CA CYS A 16 0.27 -5.27 -14.64
C CYS A 16 -1.08 -5.98 -14.50
N LEU A 17 -2.19 -5.25 -14.65
CA LEU A 17 -3.55 -5.80 -14.58
C LEU A 17 -3.97 -6.51 -15.87
N ARG A 18 -3.27 -6.26 -16.98
CA ARG A 18 -3.60 -6.79 -18.31
C ARG A 18 -2.67 -7.90 -18.75
N SER A 19 -1.45 -7.91 -18.24
CA SER A 19 -0.44 -8.93 -18.53
C SER A 19 0.25 -9.33 -17.23
N PRO A 20 -0.42 -10.11 -16.36
CA PRO A 20 0.31 -10.81 -15.32
C PRO A 20 1.33 -11.71 -16.03
N ALA A 21 2.58 -11.68 -15.59
CA ALA A 21 3.53 -12.75 -15.89
C ALA A 21 2.79 -14.08 -15.68
N ALA A 22 2.87 -14.98 -16.67
CA ALA A 22 2.04 -16.18 -16.86
C ALA A 22 1.20 -16.53 -15.62
N GLY A 23 -0.14 -16.39 -15.70
CA GLY A 23 -1.04 -16.41 -14.54
C GLY A 23 -0.95 -17.64 -13.59
N ASP A 24 -0.22 -18.69 -13.97
CA ASP A 24 0.14 -19.83 -13.13
C ASP A 24 1.29 -19.55 -12.14
N ASP A 25 2.03 -18.45 -12.29
CA ASP A 25 3.15 -18.04 -11.43
C ASP A 25 2.74 -17.10 -10.28
N ILE A 26 1.46 -16.70 -10.22
CA ILE A 26 0.95 -15.85 -9.13
C ILE A 26 0.32 -16.72 -8.04
N ASP A 27 0.89 -16.70 -6.83
CA ASP A 27 0.40 -17.45 -5.66
C ASP A 27 -0.54 -16.64 -4.77
N LEU A 28 -0.52 -15.31 -4.90
CA LEU A 28 -1.38 -14.41 -4.14
C LEU A 28 -1.86 -13.20 -4.97
N VAL A 29 -3.13 -12.85 -4.84
CA VAL A 29 -3.69 -11.57 -5.29
C VAL A 29 -4.13 -10.77 -4.07
N VAL A 30 -3.56 -9.58 -3.88
CA VAL A 30 -3.96 -8.67 -2.80
C VAL A 30 -4.58 -7.41 -3.40
N HIS A 31 -5.81 -7.12 -3.01
CA HIS A 31 -6.49 -5.89 -3.40
C HIS A 31 -6.64 -4.95 -2.21
N ALA A 32 -6.02 -3.78 -2.30
CA ALA A 32 -6.16 -2.70 -1.36
C ALA A 32 -7.39 -1.85 -1.69
N TRP A 33 -8.31 -1.80 -0.74
CA TRP A 33 -9.55 -1.04 -0.84
C TRP A 33 -9.51 0.16 0.09
N CYS A 34 -9.93 1.33 -0.40
CA CYS A 34 -9.89 2.57 0.36
C CYS A 34 -11.25 2.98 0.97
N GLY A 35 -12.22 2.06 1.02
CA GLY A 35 -13.53 2.33 1.64
C GLY A 35 -14.51 3.11 0.74
N GLY A 36 -14.41 2.95 -0.59
CA GLY A 36 -15.35 3.54 -1.56
C GLY A 36 -16.81 3.10 -1.34
N ARG A 37 -17.77 3.85 -1.91
CA ARG A 37 -19.23 3.58 -1.71
C ARG A 37 -19.66 2.22 -2.25
N SER A 38 -18.99 1.70 -3.27
CA SER A 38 -19.13 0.32 -3.70
C SER A 38 -18.38 -0.57 -2.73
N ARG A 39 -19.06 -1.05 -1.68
CA ARG A 39 -18.63 -2.21 -0.92
C ARG A 39 -18.81 -3.45 -1.79
N GLU A 40 -18.15 -3.47 -2.94
CA GLU A 40 -18.13 -4.60 -3.83
C GLU A 40 -17.32 -5.69 -3.12
N SER A 41 -18.03 -6.50 -2.33
CA SER A 41 -17.48 -7.76 -1.85
C SER A 41 -16.93 -8.50 -3.05
N ARG A 42 -15.68 -8.98 -2.99
CA ARG A 42 -15.01 -9.77 -4.04
C ARG A 42 -14.30 -8.97 -5.14
N VAL A 43 -13.77 -7.77 -4.86
CA VAL A 43 -12.84 -7.11 -5.83
C VAL A 43 -11.60 -7.96 -6.05
N ALA A 44 -10.93 -8.42 -4.98
CA ALA A 44 -9.75 -9.27 -5.07
C ALA A 44 -9.98 -10.52 -5.94
N GLU A 45 -11.12 -11.19 -5.73
CA GLU A 45 -11.52 -12.38 -6.47
C GLU A 45 -11.78 -12.10 -7.95
N ARG A 46 -12.44 -10.98 -8.30
CA ARG A 46 -12.62 -10.59 -9.70
C ARG A 46 -11.31 -10.20 -10.35
N THR A 47 -10.42 -9.51 -9.63
CA THR A 47 -9.08 -9.19 -10.11
C THR A 47 -8.31 -10.47 -10.40
N ARG A 48 -8.36 -11.45 -9.49
CA ARG A 48 -7.77 -12.77 -9.65
C ARG A 48 -8.28 -13.49 -10.90
N LEU A 49 -9.61 -13.55 -11.09
CA LEU A 49 -10.20 -14.18 -12.28
C LEU A 49 -9.83 -13.46 -13.58
N ARG A 50 -9.83 -12.12 -13.58
CA ARG A 50 -9.43 -11.31 -14.75
C ARG A 50 -7.96 -11.47 -15.09
N ALA A 51 -7.11 -11.67 -14.09
CA ALA A 51 -5.69 -11.93 -14.25
C ALA A 51 -5.39 -13.40 -14.65
N GLY A 52 -6.40 -14.25 -14.86
CA GLY A 52 -6.20 -15.66 -15.21
C GLY A 52 -5.62 -16.52 -14.06
N CYS A 53 -5.60 -16.00 -12.84
CA CYS A 53 -4.97 -16.61 -11.67
C CYS A 53 -5.94 -17.59 -10.97
N ALA A 54 -6.44 -18.59 -11.71
CA ALA A 54 -7.62 -19.39 -11.33
C ALA A 54 -7.47 -20.20 -10.03
N ARG A 55 -6.24 -20.50 -9.59
CA ARG A 55 -5.96 -21.31 -8.39
C ARG A 55 -5.35 -20.52 -7.23
N THR A 56 -5.14 -19.23 -7.44
CA THR A 56 -4.42 -18.32 -6.55
C THR A 56 -5.26 -17.90 -5.35
N THR A 57 -4.63 -17.61 -4.21
CA THR A 57 -5.36 -17.01 -3.07
C THR A 57 -5.70 -15.55 -3.37
N ALA A 58 -6.93 -15.11 -3.09
CA ALA A 58 -7.33 -13.70 -3.23
C ALA A 58 -7.67 -13.09 -1.85
N LEU A 59 -6.98 -12.01 -1.49
CA LEU A 59 -7.17 -11.27 -0.25
C LEU A 59 -7.54 -9.81 -0.53
N GLN A 60 -8.38 -9.25 0.33
CA GLN A 60 -8.73 -7.84 0.30
C GLN A 60 -8.27 -7.18 1.61
N VAL A 61 -7.51 -6.09 1.49
CA VAL A 61 -7.00 -5.31 2.62
C VAL A 61 -7.68 -3.96 2.63
N LEU A 62 -8.20 -3.55 3.79
CA LEU A 62 -8.75 -2.21 3.99
C LEU A 62 -7.74 -1.37 4.76
N SER A 63 -7.07 -0.46 4.07
CA SER A 63 -6.36 0.66 4.69
C SER A 63 -6.68 1.91 3.86
N PRO A 64 -7.55 2.81 4.34
CA PRO A 64 -8.06 3.94 3.56
C PRO A 64 -6.98 4.88 3.02
N ALA A 65 -5.83 4.88 3.69
CA ALA A 65 -4.83 5.92 3.57
C ALA A 65 -3.53 5.37 2.95
N ASP A 66 -3.17 4.14 3.31
CA ASP A 66 -1.93 3.47 2.87
C ASP A 66 -2.22 2.08 2.31
N GLY A 67 -3.37 1.91 1.66
CA GLY A 67 -3.82 0.64 1.09
C GLY A 67 -2.77 -0.06 0.23
N GLY A 68 -2.15 0.67 -0.70
CA GLY A 68 -1.12 0.11 -1.58
C GLY A 68 0.08 -0.45 -0.79
N LEU A 69 0.54 0.26 0.23
CA LEU A 69 1.63 -0.19 1.10
C LEU A 69 1.22 -1.34 2.02
N ALA A 70 -0.01 -1.33 2.54
CA ALA A 70 -0.53 -2.44 3.32
C ALA A 70 -0.60 -3.73 2.49
N ALA A 71 -1.06 -3.63 1.23
CA ALA A 71 -1.11 -4.77 0.34
C ALA A 71 0.29 -5.24 -0.10
N LEU A 72 1.22 -4.31 -0.35
CA LEU A 72 2.62 -4.63 -0.60
C LEU A 72 3.26 -5.35 0.60
N HIS A 73 3.02 -4.88 1.82
CA HIS A 73 3.50 -5.51 3.05
C HIS A 73 3.00 -6.95 3.18
N VAL A 74 1.69 -7.17 2.98
CA VAL A 74 1.10 -8.52 3.01
C VAL A 74 1.70 -9.42 1.94
N ALA A 75 1.83 -8.93 0.70
CA ALA A 75 2.40 -9.69 -0.40
C ALA A 75 3.87 -10.08 -0.14
N ALA A 76 4.67 -9.13 0.30
CA ALA A 76 6.09 -9.35 0.57
C ALA A 76 6.28 -10.35 1.73
N ARG A 77 5.52 -10.21 2.83
CA ARG A 77 5.55 -11.17 3.96
C ARG A 77 5.09 -12.56 3.56
N TYR A 78 4.08 -12.65 2.69
CA TYR A 78 3.59 -13.93 2.18
C TYR A 78 4.67 -14.66 1.36
N LEU A 79 5.30 -13.97 0.40
CA LEU A 79 6.36 -14.57 -0.43
C LEU A 79 7.61 -14.96 0.39
N SER A 80 7.96 -14.18 1.41
CA SER A 80 9.06 -14.51 2.33
C SER A 80 8.76 -15.70 3.26
N ALA A 81 7.51 -16.18 3.34
CA ALA A 81 7.16 -17.29 4.22
C ALA A 81 7.54 -18.67 3.66
N SER A 82 7.79 -18.79 2.35
CA SER A 82 8.14 -20.06 1.72
C SER A 82 8.88 -19.86 0.39
N ASP A 83 9.92 -20.67 0.16
CA ASP A 83 10.68 -20.73 -1.09
C ASP A 83 9.90 -21.31 -2.28
N GLY A 84 8.75 -21.94 -2.02
CA GLY A 84 7.87 -22.42 -3.07
C GLY A 84 6.98 -21.35 -3.69
N LEU A 85 6.87 -20.17 -3.08
CA LEU A 85 6.01 -19.09 -3.54
C LEU A 85 6.78 -18.18 -4.51
N ARG A 86 6.20 -17.87 -5.66
CA ARG A 86 6.86 -17.22 -6.79
C ARG A 86 6.52 -15.74 -6.87
N ALA A 87 5.24 -15.41 -6.91
CA ALA A 87 4.81 -14.03 -7.10
C ALA A 87 3.43 -13.71 -6.52
N ALA A 88 3.19 -12.41 -6.36
CA ALA A 88 1.97 -11.84 -5.87
C ALA A 88 1.56 -10.62 -6.72
N LEU A 89 0.29 -10.55 -7.09
CA LEU A 89 -0.31 -9.39 -7.73
C LEU A 89 -0.92 -8.48 -6.67
N VAL A 90 -0.35 -7.28 -6.52
CA VAL A 90 -0.86 -6.23 -5.64
C VAL A 90 -1.64 -5.22 -6.48
N THR A 91 -2.82 -4.82 -6.01
CA THR A 91 -3.63 -3.79 -6.67
C THR A 91 -4.19 -2.83 -5.63
N ALA A 92 -4.37 -1.56 -6.00
CA ALA A 92 -4.96 -0.56 -5.11
C ALA A 92 -5.98 0.31 -5.83
N GLU A 93 -7.06 0.64 -5.12
CA GLU A 93 -7.93 1.76 -5.49
C GLU A 93 -7.29 3.08 -5.07
N HIS A 94 -7.33 4.08 -5.95
CA HIS A 94 -6.96 5.43 -5.58
C HIS A 94 -7.89 5.97 -4.49
N ALA A 95 -7.31 6.46 -3.40
CA ALA A 95 -8.06 7.21 -2.40
C ALA A 95 -8.63 8.48 -3.04
N VAL A 96 -9.95 8.54 -3.24
CA VAL A 96 -10.61 9.74 -3.76
C VAL A 96 -10.51 10.84 -2.71
N ALA A 97 -9.67 11.84 -2.96
CA ALA A 97 -9.61 13.06 -2.16
C ALA A 97 -11.01 13.69 -2.02
N PRO A 98 -11.37 14.25 -0.86
CA PRO A 98 -12.64 14.95 -0.71
C PRO A 98 -12.76 16.09 -1.73
N ALA A 99 -13.92 16.21 -2.37
CA ALA A 99 -14.22 17.31 -3.28
C ALA A 99 -14.00 18.65 -2.56
N GLY A 100 -13.07 19.49 -3.07
CA GLY A 100 -12.72 20.78 -2.48
C GLY A 100 -11.27 20.94 -2.03
N ALA A 101 -10.45 19.88 -2.04
CA ALA A 101 -9.00 20.02 -1.90
C ALA A 101 -8.42 20.68 -3.18
N ALA A 102 -7.70 21.79 -3.06
CA ALA A 102 -7.13 22.55 -4.18
C ALA A 102 -6.18 21.74 -5.11
N SER A 103 -5.77 20.54 -4.70
CA SER A 103 -5.01 19.58 -5.51
C SER A 103 -5.87 18.61 -6.35
N SER A 104 -7.21 18.70 -6.31
CA SER A 104 -8.10 17.75 -7.00
C SER A 104 -8.19 17.93 -8.52
N ARG A 105 -7.22 18.60 -9.15
CA ARG A 105 -7.10 18.68 -10.61
C ARG A 105 -6.40 17.46 -11.23
N ALA A 106 -5.90 16.54 -10.42
CA ALA A 106 -5.58 15.20 -10.91
C ALA A 106 -6.90 14.50 -11.26
N VAL A 107 -7.26 14.57 -12.55
CA VAL A 107 -8.40 13.89 -13.15
C VAL A 107 -8.38 12.45 -12.69
N SER A 108 -9.40 12.08 -11.92
CA SER A 108 -9.64 10.75 -11.40
C SER A 108 -10.11 9.87 -12.55
N GLU A 109 -9.18 9.48 -13.43
CA GLU A 109 -9.40 8.26 -14.19
C GLU A 109 -9.50 7.14 -13.15
N ARG A 110 -10.63 6.44 -13.12
CA ARG A 110 -10.86 5.27 -12.28
C ARG A 110 -9.96 4.12 -12.77
N GLY A 111 -8.64 4.28 -12.63
CA GLY A 111 -7.67 3.21 -12.82
C GLY A 111 -7.41 2.57 -11.47
N ALA A 112 -7.42 1.24 -11.40
CA ALA A 112 -6.65 0.58 -10.35
C ALA A 112 -5.19 0.61 -10.79
N THR A 113 -4.29 0.88 -9.86
CA THR A 113 -2.85 0.69 -10.08
C THR A 113 -2.45 -0.66 -9.51
N GLY A 114 -1.47 -1.30 -10.16
CA GLY A 114 -1.02 -2.63 -9.78
C GLY A 114 0.50 -2.71 -9.73
N ALA A 115 0.99 -3.71 -9.00
CA ALA A 115 2.38 -4.12 -9.01
C ALA A 115 2.47 -5.65 -8.90
N VAL A 116 3.46 -6.23 -9.56
CA VAL A 116 3.83 -7.63 -9.38
C VAL A 116 5.03 -7.67 -8.44
N VAL A 117 4.85 -8.34 -7.31
CA VAL A 117 5.92 -8.66 -6.37
C VAL A 117 6.34 -10.08 -6.68
N ALA A 118 7.63 -10.34 -6.88
CA ALA A 118 8.13 -11.66 -7.26
C ALA A 118 9.35 -12.02 -6.44
N ARG A 119 9.69 -13.31 -6.44
CA ARG A 119 10.97 -13.79 -5.95
C ARG A 119 12.03 -13.85 -7.04
N GLY A 120 13.31 -13.79 -6.66
CA GLY A 120 14.44 -13.99 -7.57
C GLY A 120 14.91 -12.73 -8.28
N THR A 121 14.02 -12.06 -9.02
CA THR A 121 14.40 -10.92 -9.87
C THR A 121 13.30 -9.86 -9.98
N GLY A 122 13.70 -8.63 -10.29
CA GLY A 122 12.80 -7.53 -10.59
C GLY A 122 13.55 -6.20 -10.74
N ALA A 123 12.80 -5.12 -10.95
CA ALA A 123 13.34 -3.77 -11.15
C ALA A 123 13.75 -3.08 -9.84
N ALA A 124 13.26 -3.57 -8.69
CA ALA A 124 13.71 -3.10 -7.38
C ALA A 124 13.57 -4.21 -6.35
N ARG A 125 14.58 -4.41 -5.52
CA ARG A 125 14.55 -5.29 -4.37
C ARG A 125 13.80 -4.64 -3.21
N VAL A 126 12.97 -5.41 -2.52
CA VAL A 126 12.27 -4.98 -1.31
C VAL A 126 13.15 -5.32 -0.11
N LEU A 127 13.76 -4.30 0.51
CA LEU A 127 14.65 -4.50 1.66
C LEU A 127 13.87 -4.62 2.97
N SER A 128 12.81 -3.83 3.12
CA SER A 128 11.97 -3.86 4.31
C SER A 128 10.57 -3.31 4.03
N THR A 129 9.61 -3.75 4.84
CA THR A 129 8.27 -3.16 4.90
C THR A 129 7.79 -3.10 6.36
N VAL A 130 7.42 -1.90 6.79
CA VAL A 130 6.91 -1.61 8.14
C VAL A 130 5.50 -1.07 8.03
N PHE A 131 4.62 -1.52 8.91
CA PHE A 131 3.27 -1.00 9.03
C PHE A 131 2.98 -0.77 10.51
N LEU A 132 2.91 0.50 10.92
CA LEU A 132 2.58 0.88 12.28
C LEU A 132 1.06 1.04 12.36
N GLY A 133 0.43 0.27 13.24
CA GLY A 133 -0.98 0.45 13.57
C GLY A 133 -1.13 1.42 14.73
N GLY A 134 -1.98 2.42 14.58
CA GLY A 134 -2.37 3.31 15.67
C GLY A 134 -3.69 2.87 16.29
N LEU A 135 -3.93 3.28 17.53
CA LEU A 135 -5.30 3.23 18.04
C LEU A 135 -6.14 4.22 17.23
N PRO A 136 -7.32 3.84 16.73
CA PRO A 136 -8.21 4.79 16.08
C PRO A 136 -8.48 5.95 17.04
N GLU A 137 -8.43 7.18 16.55
CA GLU A 137 -8.66 8.36 17.38
C GLU A 137 -10.07 8.29 18.00
N GLY A 138 -10.15 8.19 19.34
CA GLY A 138 -11.39 7.98 20.08
C GLY A 138 -11.84 6.52 20.23
N ALA A 139 -11.04 5.53 19.82
CA ALA A 139 -11.26 4.13 20.15
C ALA A 139 -10.92 3.87 21.62
N VAL A 140 -11.93 4.06 22.48
CA VAL A 140 -11.89 3.48 23.82
C VAL A 140 -12.31 2.02 23.66
N PHE A 141 -11.32 1.10 23.58
CA PHE A 141 -11.59 -0.32 23.76
C PHE A 141 -11.92 -0.55 25.24
N ARG A 142 -13.20 -0.37 25.58
CA ARG A 142 -13.77 -0.68 26.89
C ARG A 142 -13.84 -2.20 27.03
N ALA A 143 -12.84 -2.81 27.66
CA ALA A 143 -12.82 -4.25 27.95
C ALA A 143 -13.92 -4.69 28.95
N ASP A 144 -14.57 -3.73 29.60
CA ASP A 144 -15.67 -3.90 30.55
C ASP A 144 -17.07 -3.86 29.89
N LEU A 145 -17.14 -3.57 28.58
CA LEU A 145 -18.41 -3.68 27.86
C LEU A 145 -18.57 -5.11 27.32
N PRO A 146 -19.77 -5.72 27.44
CA PRO A 146 -20.01 -7.02 26.86
C PRO A 146 -19.78 -6.97 25.35
N TRP A 147 -19.19 -8.03 24.79
CA TRP A 147 -19.05 -8.19 23.35
C TRP A 147 -20.43 -8.08 22.70
N HIS A 148 -20.71 -6.94 22.08
CA HIS A 148 -21.93 -6.75 21.33
C HIS A 148 -21.70 -7.23 19.92
N GLU A 149 -22.33 -8.36 19.57
CA GLU A 149 -22.48 -8.76 18.19
C GLU A 149 -23.18 -7.62 17.45
N PRO A 150 -22.60 -7.08 16.36
CA PRO A 150 -23.25 -6.02 15.61
C PRO A 150 -24.60 -6.54 15.13
N SER A 151 -25.69 -5.96 15.63
CA SER A 151 -27.05 -6.33 15.25
C SER A 151 -27.16 -6.35 13.71
N SER A 152 -27.70 -7.43 13.15
CA SER A 152 -27.91 -7.66 11.70
C SER A 152 -28.81 -6.63 10.99
N GLY A 153 -29.29 -5.63 11.73
CA GLY A 153 -29.99 -4.48 11.18
C GLY A 153 -29.13 -3.74 10.16
N ARG A 154 -29.79 -3.29 9.09
CA ARG A 154 -29.24 -2.37 8.08
C ARG A 154 -28.34 -1.37 8.80
N PRO A 155 -27.05 -1.22 8.42
CA PRO A 155 -26.14 -0.36 9.15
C PRO A 155 -26.80 1.02 9.23
N ARG A 156 -27.26 1.40 10.43
CA ARG A 156 -27.52 2.81 10.72
C ARG A 156 -26.23 3.50 10.32
N SER A 157 -26.33 4.60 9.60
CA SER A 157 -25.24 5.51 9.26
C SER A 157 -24.57 6.02 10.56
N GLY A 158 -23.90 5.12 11.26
CA GLY A 158 -23.29 5.30 12.54
C GLY A 158 -22.02 6.11 12.36
N ARG A 159 -21.71 6.90 13.37
CA ARG A 159 -20.70 7.96 13.41
C ARG A 159 -19.24 7.54 13.15
N PHE A 160 -18.96 6.31 12.70
CA PHE A 160 -17.73 5.97 11.96
C PHE A 160 -17.82 6.56 10.54
N SER A 161 -17.92 7.88 10.50
CA SER A 161 -18.02 8.59 9.25
C SER A 161 -16.62 8.67 8.66
N LEU A 162 -16.37 7.91 7.58
CA LEU A 162 -15.32 8.24 6.62
C LEU A 162 -15.39 9.73 6.19
N ALA A 163 -16.57 10.37 6.31
CA ALA A 163 -16.73 11.80 6.09
C ALA A 163 -16.19 12.70 7.22
N ARG A 164 -15.77 12.16 8.38
CA ARG A 164 -15.01 12.90 9.42
C ARG A 164 -13.52 12.89 9.09
N TRP A 165 -12.97 11.75 8.68
CA TRP A 165 -11.61 11.61 8.14
C TRP A 165 -11.37 12.48 6.90
N ARG A 166 -12.40 12.64 6.05
CA ARG A 166 -12.39 13.53 4.87
C ARG A 166 -12.44 15.02 5.19
N ARG A 167 -12.71 15.46 6.42
CA ARG A 167 -12.89 16.89 6.77
C ARG A 167 -11.62 17.59 7.23
N THR A 168 -10.54 16.86 7.49
CA THR A 168 -9.28 17.49 7.88
C THR A 168 -8.62 18.06 6.62
N PRO A 169 -8.37 19.38 6.54
CA PRO A 169 -7.87 20.01 5.32
C PRO A 169 -6.51 19.41 4.95
N PRO A 170 -6.26 19.09 3.66
CA PRO A 170 -4.98 18.54 3.21
C PRO A 170 -3.83 19.44 3.68
N PRO A 171 -2.62 18.90 3.94
CA PRO A 171 -1.49 19.80 4.13
C PRO A 171 -1.39 20.63 2.85
N SER A 172 -1.31 21.95 2.98
CA SER A 172 -1.17 22.82 1.82
C SER A 172 0.00 22.29 0.99
N ALA A 173 -0.24 21.98 -0.29
CA ALA A 173 0.79 21.65 -1.26
C ALA A 173 1.66 22.89 -1.51
N ARG A 174 2.43 23.30 -0.52
CA ARG A 174 3.57 24.17 -0.70
C ARG A 174 4.69 23.26 -1.17
N GLN A 175 5.32 23.61 -2.29
CA GLN A 175 6.51 22.96 -2.86
C GLN A 175 7.73 23.17 -1.96
N GLY A 176 7.62 22.84 -0.68
CA GLY A 176 8.70 22.80 0.30
C GLY A 176 8.84 21.38 0.83
N ALA A 177 10.05 21.04 1.29
CA ALA A 177 10.34 19.76 1.91
C ALA A 177 9.32 19.48 3.03
N VAL A 178 8.41 18.52 2.80
CA VAL A 178 7.45 18.13 3.82
C VAL A 178 8.22 17.37 4.89
N ARG A 179 8.28 17.92 6.10
CA ARG A 179 8.92 17.23 7.24
C ARG A 179 8.10 15.99 7.59
N LEU A 180 8.80 14.88 7.80
CA LEU A 180 8.23 13.68 8.41
C LEU A 180 8.03 13.95 9.90
N GLU A 181 6.84 13.73 10.43
CA GLU A 181 6.51 14.00 11.83
C GLU A 181 5.76 12.82 12.47
N GLY A 182 5.95 12.62 13.77
CA GLY A 182 5.22 11.60 14.54
C GLY A 182 5.41 10.17 14.00
N PRO A 183 4.32 9.37 13.90
CA PRO A 183 4.36 7.97 13.47
C PRO A 183 4.98 7.73 12.09
N GLU A 184 4.89 8.73 11.20
CA GLU A 184 5.51 8.66 9.88
C GLU A 184 7.04 8.58 9.99
N ARG A 185 7.64 9.45 10.81
CA ARG A 185 9.10 9.46 11.00
C ARG A 185 9.56 8.18 11.68
N GLU A 186 8.76 7.66 12.62
CA GLU A 186 9.04 6.40 13.31
C GLU A 186 9.02 5.23 12.33
N ALA A 187 7.99 5.10 11.50
CA ALA A 187 7.91 4.02 10.51
C ALA A 187 9.06 4.06 9.50
N VAL A 188 9.44 5.26 9.03
CA VAL A 188 10.59 5.43 8.13
C VAL A 188 11.89 5.03 8.82
N ALA A 189 12.11 5.46 10.06
CA ALA A 189 13.31 5.10 10.82
C ALA A 189 13.38 3.59 11.07
N LEU A 190 12.27 2.95 11.43
CA LEU A 190 12.19 1.51 11.63
C LEU A 190 12.44 0.76 10.32
N ALA A 191 11.82 1.16 9.21
CA ALA A 191 11.99 0.50 7.93
C ALA A 191 13.44 0.60 7.42
N LEU A 192 14.08 1.77 7.56
CA LEU A 192 15.50 1.93 7.24
C LEU A 192 16.39 1.08 8.17
N GLY A 193 16.08 1.05 9.47
CA GLY A 193 16.79 0.20 10.43
C GLY A 193 16.68 -1.29 10.09
N GLU A 194 15.50 -1.78 9.72
CA GLU A 194 15.30 -3.17 9.24
C GLU A 194 16.08 -3.46 7.95
N ALA A 195 16.25 -2.44 7.09
CA ALA A 195 17.05 -2.53 5.87
C ALA A 195 18.57 -2.36 6.12
N GLY A 196 19.01 -2.15 7.36
CA GLY A 196 20.41 -1.89 7.68
C GLY A 196 20.93 -0.53 7.17
N ALA A 197 20.04 0.43 6.96
CA ALA A 197 20.30 1.71 6.34
C ALA A 197 19.87 2.89 7.22
N THR A 198 20.21 4.09 6.78
CA THR A 198 19.92 5.37 7.43
C THR A 198 19.27 6.34 6.44
N LEU A 199 18.79 7.48 6.95
CA LEU A 199 18.21 8.52 6.10
C LEU A 199 19.21 9.11 5.09
N SER A 200 20.52 9.09 5.38
CA SER A 200 21.55 9.56 4.43
C SER A 200 21.74 8.64 3.22
N ASP A 201 21.33 7.38 3.34
CA ASP A 201 21.42 6.40 2.24
C ASP A 201 20.20 6.50 1.30
N ALA A 202 19.13 7.16 1.75
CA ALA A 202 17.92 7.37 0.97
C ALA A 202 18.07 8.54 -0.01
N VAL A 203 18.08 8.23 -1.30
CA VAL A 203 18.14 9.23 -2.37
C VAL A 203 16.77 9.85 -2.65
N ARG A 204 15.70 9.13 -2.33
CA ARG A 204 14.34 9.63 -2.52
C ARG A 204 13.35 9.08 -1.50
N ILE A 205 12.61 9.98 -0.86
CA ILE A 205 11.42 9.64 -0.08
C ILE A 205 10.21 10.05 -0.91
N VAL A 206 9.41 9.06 -1.31
CA VAL A 206 8.18 9.24 -2.08
C VAL A 206 7.00 9.17 -1.14
N ARG A 207 6.38 10.32 -0.91
CA ARG A 207 5.10 10.44 -0.23
C ARG A 207 3.99 10.61 -1.26
N ALA A 208 3.10 9.62 -1.36
CA ALA A 208 2.02 9.66 -2.33
C ALA A 208 0.74 9.07 -1.74
N SER A 209 -0.41 9.63 -2.10
CA SER A 209 -1.72 9.02 -1.82
C SER A 209 -2.00 7.80 -2.68
N ASP A 210 -1.26 7.65 -3.78
CA ASP A 210 -1.14 6.39 -4.51
C ASP A 210 0.33 6.01 -4.64
N GLN A 211 0.74 5.08 -3.78
CA GLN A 211 2.10 4.60 -3.72
C GLN A 211 2.46 3.69 -4.89
N LEU A 212 1.49 2.97 -5.49
CA LEU A 212 1.76 2.09 -6.64
C LEU A 212 1.94 2.87 -7.94
N ALA A 213 1.16 3.93 -8.16
CA ALA A 213 1.41 4.86 -9.28
C ALA A 213 2.77 5.54 -9.14
N ALA A 214 3.10 5.99 -7.92
CA ALA A 214 4.36 6.66 -7.66
C ALA A 214 5.55 5.71 -7.86
N LEU A 215 5.42 4.45 -7.42
CA LEU A 215 6.38 3.39 -7.69
C LEU A 215 6.54 3.13 -9.20
N SER A 216 5.45 2.97 -9.96
CA SER A 216 5.53 2.80 -11.42
C SER A 216 6.25 3.96 -12.10
N SER A 217 5.91 5.19 -11.72
CA SER A 217 6.55 6.39 -12.25
C SER A 217 8.03 6.49 -11.88
N LEU A 218 8.41 5.97 -10.72
CA LEU A 218 9.79 5.92 -10.26
C LEU A 218 10.58 4.88 -11.06
N LEU A 219 10.07 3.66 -11.20
CA LEU A 219 10.72 2.58 -11.97
C LEU A 219 10.85 2.90 -13.47
N LYS A 220 9.96 3.73 -14.03
CA LYS A 220 10.02 4.15 -15.44
C LYS A 220 11.05 5.25 -15.73
N ARG A 221 11.54 5.95 -14.70
CA ARG A 221 12.57 6.97 -14.87
C ARG A 221 13.93 6.28 -14.80
N GLU A 222 14.78 6.46 -15.80
CA GLU A 222 16.18 6.06 -15.72
C GLU A 222 16.79 6.60 -14.41
N HIS A 223 17.30 5.71 -13.56
CA HIS A 223 17.85 6.09 -12.26
C HIS A 223 19.33 6.43 -12.38
N PRO A 224 19.76 7.61 -11.89
CA PRO A 224 21.17 7.93 -11.73
C PRO A 224 21.71 7.27 -10.45
N HIS A 225 22.85 6.57 -10.60
CA HIS A 225 23.71 5.94 -9.59
C HIS A 225 23.26 4.63 -8.92
N GLU A 226 24.09 3.59 -9.12
CA GLU A 226 24.15 2.34 -8.37
C GLU A 226 24.16 2.61 -6.85
N ALA A 227 23.41 1.82 -6.08
CA ALA A 227 23.30 1.84 -4.59
C ALA A 227 22.39 2.91 -3.93
N SER A 228 21.49 3.54 -4.67
CA SER A 228 20.59 4.58 -4.12
C SER A 228 19.28 3.99 -3.56
N LEU A 229 19.00 4.15 -2.25
CA LEU A 229 17.75 3.66 -1.66
C LEU A 229 16.54 4.56 -1.95
N VAL A 230 15.38 3.93 -2.13
CA VAL A 230 14.08 4.57 -2.34
C VAL A 230 13.17 4.22 -1.18
N VAL A 231 12.63 5.22 -0.51
CA VAL A 231 11.67 5.04 0.59
C VAL A 231 10.28 5.40 0.09
N LEU A 232 9.37 4.43 0.06
CA LEU A 232 7.94 4.68 -0.14
C LEU A 232 7.29 4.89 1.22
N ALA A 233 6.74 6.08 1.45
CA ALA A 233 6.12 6.45 2.70
C ALA A 233 4.63 6.73 2.50
N GLY A 234 3.81 6.22 3.41
CA GLY A 234 2.40 6.54 3.49
C GLY A 234 2.16 8.05 3.51
N ALA A 235 1.12 8.51 2.82
CA ALA A 235 0.66 9.89 2.93
C ALA A 235 -0.67 9.97 3.70
N GLY A 236 -1.06 8.84 4.27
CA GLY A 236 -2.36 8.61 4.84
C GLY A 236 -2.71 9.46 6.04
N ARG A 237 -3.98 9.88 6.11
CA ARG A 237 -4.61 10.33 7.36
C ARG A 237 -5.34 9.13 7.93
N GLY A 238 -4.67 8.41 8.80
CA GLY A 238 -5.12 7.20 9.46
C GLY A 238 -4.35 7.01 10.76
N PRO A 239 -4.84 6.16 11.67
CA PRO A 239 -4.00 5.72 12.77
C PRO A 239 -2.84 4.86 12.26
N ASP A 240 -3.00 4.28 11.07
CA ASP A 240 -2.03 3.38 10.46
C ASP A 240 -1.09 4.13 9.53
N PHE A 241 0.18 3.73 9.53
CA PHE A 241 1.21 4.27 8.66
C PHE A 241 2.07 3.16 8.05
N GLY A 242 2.13 3.11 6.72
CA GLY A 242 2.99 2.18 5.98
C GLY A 242 4.30 2.80 5.51
N CYS A 243 5.38 2.02 5.51
CA CYS A 243 6.65 2.37 4.88
C CYS A 243 7.28 1.14 4.19
N ALA A 244 7.93 1.36 3.05
CA ALA A 244 8.75 0.35 2.38
C ALA A 244 10.08 0.95 1.94
N VAL A 245 11.18 0.20 2.12
CA VAL A 245 12.51 0.55 1.61
C VAL A 245 12.83 -0.35 0.44
N LEU A 246 13.15 0.26 -0.68
CA LEU A 246 13.44 -0.40 -1.94
C LEU A 246 14.85 -0.03 -2.42
N GLU A 247 15.49 -0.99 -3.05
CA GLU A 247 16.77 -0.81 -3.74
C GLU A 247 16.55 -1.09 -5.23
N PRO A 248 16.65 -0.08 -6.11
CA PRO A 248 16.60 -0.29 -7.56
C PRO A 248 17.69 -1.24 -8.04
N VAL A 249 17.37 -2.09 -9.02
CA VAL A 249 18.28 -3.08 -9.64
C VAL A 249 18.58 -2.67 -11.08
#